data_AF-A0A9W8AK21-F1
#
_entry.id   AF-A0A9W8AK21-F1
#
_cell.length_a   1.000
_cell.length_b   1.000
_cell.length_c   1.000
_cell.angle_alpha   90.00
_cell.angle_beta   90.00
_cell.angle_gamma   90.00
#
_symmetry.space_group_name_H-M   'P 1'
#
loop_
_entity.id
_entity.type
_entity.pdbx_description
1 polymer ?
#
loop_
_entity_poly.entity_id
_entity_poly.type
_entity_poly.pdbx_seq_one_letter_code
_entity_poly.pdbx_strand_id
1 'polypeptide(L)'
;MTHHDPGLVPKDILIVGPNAASQTTLFFDDFQPHDVNRAYKKSHSIGGKGQNCALACHKYGFTEEVTLLQILGGATGTYIDKALRQKGIHHINVEVQAETRTCTTVLDASTGSMTELIEPTSRITAEERTAFEDRAQNLITTGAGALRIIALCGSFPNGMDSETFAKIAHQKPDSAFLYLDAVKDIELILSTRKVDMIKINLEEFVKIIRQLGFAGQSGNFLNAIPDLESDESSRREFAVLAKRLMETYHVGLVAITNGPYRAFLFQRGGTGYHTFRIPDLVGILQRMYLANVDLFAEKHTENCLPPTVTLKHRQKMLEWEAENEECLNRIRRRRRLGRGGISPDPVPGVLGREATDTVDQTDPLIRTKPPIELLLNPLGAGDTTNGVFICEYLRSQDPVRSFAMGLAAATASCLVTDFTGYYDVKIMHAVFSDIAVESHVLD
;
A
#
# COMPACT_ATOMS: atom_id res chain seq x y z
N MET A 1 11.69 -28.95 -27.83
CA MET A 1 12.53 -29.40 -26.69
C MET A 1 12.27 -28.43 -25.56
N THR A 2 11.41 -28.81 -24.63
CA THR A 2 11.07 -28.01 -23.44
C THR A 2 12.23 -28.14 -22.46
N HIS A 3 13.07 -27.11 -22.37
CA HIS A 3 14.01 -26.99 -21.26
C HIS A 3 13.18 -26.88 -19.97
N HIS A 4 13.25 -27.92 -19.13
CA HIS A 4 12.90 -27.78 -17.72
C HIS A 4 13.91 -26.81 -17.12
N ASP A 5 13.49 -25.55 -16.90
CA ASP A 5 14.26 -24.58 -16.14
C ASP A 5 14.01 -24.85 -14.64
N PRO A 6 15.01 -25.30 -13.87
CA PRO A 6 14.87 -25.52 -12.44
C PRO A 6 14.61 -24.24 -11.62
N GLY A 7 14.61 -23.05 -12.25
CA GLY A 7 14.23 -21.76 -11.65
C GLY A 7 12.71 -21.47 -11.55
N LEU A 8 11.83 -22.44 -11.88
CA LEU A 8 10.37 -22.27 -11.98
C LEU A 8 9.58 -22.59 -10.69
N VAL A 9 10.22 -22.65 -9.52
CA VAL A 9 9.51 -22.80 -8.24
C VAL A 9 9.25 -21.41 -7.66
N PRO A 10 7.99 -21.03 -7.40
CA PRO A 10 7.74 -19.75 -6.75
C PRO A 10 8.31 -19.78 -5.33
N LYS A 11 8.71 -18.59 -4.88
CA LYS A 11 9.05 -18.36 -3.47
C LYS A 11 7.78 -18.45 -2.58
N ASP A 12 7.89 -18.17 -1.28
CA ASP A 12 6.79 -18.27 -0.32
C ASP A 12 5.54 -17.45 -0.70
N ILE A 13 5.73 -16.34 -1.44
CA ILE A 13 4.69 -15.41 -1.88
C ILE A 13 4.67 -15.35 -3.41
N LEU A 14 3.53 -15.70 -4.01
CA LEU A 14 3.25 -15.48 -5.43
C LEU A 14 2.30 -14.30 -5.61
N ILE A 15 2.79 -13.21 -6.20
CA ILE A 15 1.97 -12.06 -6.60
C ILE A 15 1.62 -12.21 -8.08
N VAL A 16 0.34 -12.25 -8.40
CA VAL A 16 -0.18 -12.32 -9.77
C VAL A 16 -0.78 -10.97 -10.15
N GLY A 17 -0.09 -10.26 -11.05
CA GLY A 17 -0.49 -8.95 -11.55
C GLY A 17 -0.50 -8.91 -13.07
N PRO A 18 -1.62 -9.24 -13.75
CA PRO A 18 -1.65 -9.40 -15.20
C PRO A 18 -1.58 -8.07 -15.97
N ASN A 19 -1.89 -6.92 -15.34
CA ASN A 19 -1.96 -5.63 -16.03
C ASN A 19 -0.83 -4.66 -15.61
N ALA A 20 0.39 -5.08 -15.92
CA ALA A 20 1.61 -4.28 -15.76
C ALA A 20 1.53 -2.94 -16.51
N ALA A 21 2.26 -1.95 -16.02
CA ALA A 21 2.37 -0.64 -16.65
C ALA A 21 3.77 -0.04 -16.45
N SER A 22 4.19 0.77 -17.41
CA SER A 22 5.21 1.79 -17.15
C SER A 22 4.54 2.97 -16.48
N GLN A 23 5.16 3.56 -15.48
CA GLN A 23 4.60 4.71 -14.76
C GLN A 23 5.43 5.95 -15.06
N THR A 24 4.76 6.99 -15.56
CA THR A 24 5.35 8.31 -15.78
C THR A 24 4.69 9.30 -14.84
N THR A 25 5.46 10.12 -14.13
CA THR A 25 4.91 11.22 -13.31
C THR A 25 5.42 12.54 -13.86
N LEU A 26 4.51 13.46 -14.14
CA LEU A 26 4.79 14.81 -14.61
C LEU A 26 4.41 15.81 -13.53
N PHE A 27 5.33 16.73 -13.23
CA PHE A 27 5.16 17.71 -12.16
C PHE A 27 5.00 19.10 -12.76
N PHE A 28 3.97 19.81 -12.30
CA PHE A 28 3.62 21.15 -12.75
C PHE A 28 3.57 22.11 -11.56
N ASP A 29 3.99 23.36 -11.78
CA ASP A 29 3.79 24.42 -10.78
C ASP A 29 2.32 24.81 -10.68
N ASP A 30 1.64 24.79 -11.82
CA ASP A 30 0.22 25.08 -11.97
C ASP A 30 -0.29 24.39 -13.26
N PHE A 31 -1.14 23.37 -13.12
CA PHE A 31 -1.68 22.63 -14.27
C PHE A 31 -2.98 23.26 -14.77
N GLN A 32 -3.00 23.67 -16.04
CA GLN A 32 -4.12 24.37 -16.66
C GLN A 32 -4.84 23.48 -17.68
N PRO A 33 -6.03 22.92 -17.36
CA PRO A 33 -6.83 22.21 -18.35
C PRO A 33 -7.11 23.08 -19.58
N HIS A 34 -7.13 22.45 -20.75
CA HIS A 34 -7.35 23.10 -22.06
C HIS A 34 -6.22 24.01 -22.58
N ASP A 35 -5.09 24.12 -21.89
CA ASP A 35 -3.92 24.89 -22.34
C ASP A 35 -2.67 24.00 -22.57
N VAL A 36 -1.62 24.59 -23.15
CA VAL A 36 -0.31 23.96 -23.30
C VAL A 36 0.45 24.02 -21.98
N ASN A 37 0.64 22.86 -21.37
CA ASN A 37 1.34 22.73 -20.10
C ASN A 37 2.80 22.29 -20.30
N ARG A 38 3.72 22.81 -19.50
CA ARG A 38 5.13 22.40 -19.48
C ARG A 38 5.52 21.90 -18.09
N ALA A 39 5.79 20.60 -17.98
CA ALA A 39 6.22 20.02 -16.73
C ALA A 39 7.64 20.50 -16.39
N TYR A 40 7.88 20.91 -15.14
CA TYR A 40 9.22 21.28 -14.68
C TYR A 40 10.07 20.06 -14.31
N LYS A 41 9.41 18.91 -14.05
CA LYS A 41 10.05 17.63 -13.75
C LYS A 41 9.25 16.48 -14.35
N LYS A 42 9.96 15.43 -14.73
CA LYS A 42 9.42 14.14 -15.15
C LYS A 42 10.13 13.02 -14.38
N SER A 43 9.38 12.07 -13.83
CA SER A 43 9.92 10.80 -13.33
C SER A 43 9.41 9.63 -14.17
N HIS A 44 10.23 8.59 -14.24
CA HIS A 44 9.89 7.30 -14.84
C HIS A 44 10.08 6.21 -13.80
N SER A 45 9.09 5.33 -13.70
CA SER A 45 9.07 4.20 -12.80
C SER A 45 8.26 3.06 -13.42
N ILE A 46 8.06 2.00 -12.66
CA ILE A 46 7.20 0.88 -13.03
C ILE A 46 5.92 0.97 -12.18
N GLY A 47 4.79 0.53 -12.73
CA GLY A 47 3.50 0.69 -12.09
C GLY A 47 2.50 -0.40 -12.44
N GLY A 48 1.43 -0.46 -11.65
CA GLY A 48 0.45 -1.53 -11.73
C GLY A 48 0.42 -2.30 -10.41
N LYS A 49 -0.77 -2.72 -10.00
CA LYS A 49 -1.00 -3.18 -8.63
C LYS A 49 -0.06 -4.30 -8.18
N GLY A 50 0.15 -5.32 -9.02
CA GLY A 50 1.08 -6.41 -8.73
C GLY A 50 2.54 -5.95 -8.62
N GLN A 51 2.99 -5.04 -9.49
CA GLN A 51 4.34 -4.49 -9.43
C GLN A 51 4.56 -3.64 -8.18
N ASN A 52 3.61 -2.74 -7.87
CA ASN A 52 3.65 -1.91 -6.68
C ASN A 52 3.64 -2.76 -5.39
N CYS A 53 2.84 -3.82 -5.36
CA CYS A 53 2.82 -4.78 -4.26
C CYS A 53 4.19 -5.45 -4.09
N ALA A 54 4.79 -5.95 -5.17
CA ALA A 54 6.11 -6.58 -5.14
C ALA A 54 7.23 -5.61 -4.70
N LEU A 55 7.19 -4.36 -5.18
CA LEU A 55 8.10 -3.30 -4.77
C LEU A 55 7.98 -2.98 -3.27
N ALA A 56 6.76 -2.92 -2.75
CA ALA A 56 6.51 -2.71 -1.33
C ALA A 56 7.03 -3.87 -0.48
N CYS A 57 6.83 -5.12 -0.90
CA CYS A 57 7.42 -6.29 -0.23
C CYS A 57 8.94 -6.21 -0.17
N HIS A 58 9.58 -5.89 -1.31
CA HIS A 58 11.03 -5.70 -1.38
C HIS A 58 11.51 -4.59 -0.45
N LYS A 59 10.81 -3.43 -0.43
CA LYS A 59 11.14 -2.32 0.48
C LYS A 59 10.97 -2.70 1.95
N TYR A 60 10.02 -3.58 2.28
CA TYR A 60 9.84 -4.12 3.62
C TYR A 60 10.89 -5.16 4.03
N GLY A 61 11.72 -5.61 3.08
CA GLY A 61 12.81 -6.57 3.30
C GLY A 61 12.55 -7.99 2.78
N PHE A 62 11.43 -8.23 2.10
CA PHE A 62 11.06 -9.54 1.54
C PHE A 62 11.46 -9.64 0.08
N THR A 63 12.76 -9.79 -0.16
CA THR A 63 13.32 -9.85 -1.52
C THR A 63 13.37 -11.27 -2.05
N GLU A 64 13.68 -12.24 -1.19
CA GLU A 64 13.92 -13.63 -1.57
C GLU A 64 12.68 -14.51 -1.46
N GLU A 65 11.61 -13.97 -0.87
CA GLU A 65 10.36 -14.65 -0.57
C GLU A 65 9.26 -14.37 -1.61
N VAL A 66 9.49 -13.44 -2.54
CA VAL A 66 8.45 -12.94 -3.46
C VAL A 66 8.74 -13.35 -4.89
N THR A 67 7.69 -13.78 -5.60
CA THR A 67 7.69 -13.96 -7.05
C THR A 67 6.55 -13.16 -7.65
N LEU A 68 6.87 -12.21 -8.54
CA LEU A 68 5.87 -11.50 -9.34
C LEU A 68 5.63 -12.22 -10.66
N LEU A 69 4.40 -12.66 -10.92
CA LEU A 69 3.93 -13.13 -12.22
C LEU A 69 3.14 -12.03 -12.93
N GLN A 70 3.53 -11.70 -14.16
CA GLN A 70 2.92 -10.61 -14.93
C GLN A 70 2.98 -10.87 -16.45
N ILE A 71 2.25 -10.04 -17.20
CA ILE A 71 2.28 -10.00 -18.66
C ILE A 71 3.08 -8.78 -19.10
N LEU A 72 4.06 -8.97 -19.99
CA LEU A 72 4.85 -7.88 -20.58
C LEU A 72 4.93 -8.06 -22.09
N GLY A 73 4.98 -6.95 -22.83
CA GLY A 73 5.14 -6.99 -24.27
C GLY A 73 5.76 -5.72 -24.82
N GLY A 74 6.43 -5.86 -25.96
CA GLY A 74 7.05 -4.76 -26.68
C GLY A 74 8.24 -4.09 -25.96
N ALA A 75 8.55 -2.86 -26.38
CA ALA A 75 9.69 -2.10 -25.87
C ALA A 75 9.50 -1.68 -24.41
N THR A 76 8.26 -1.33 -24.05
CA THR A 76 7.84 -0.95 -22.70
C THR A 76 7.96 -2.13 -21.75
N GLY A 77 7.54 -3.33 -22.19
CA GLY A 77 7.76 -4.57 -21.44
C GLY A 77 9.24 -4.86 -21.20
N THR A 78 10.08 -4.68 -22.22
CA THR A 78 11.55 -4.84 -22.10
C THR A 78 12.17 -3.87 -21.09
N TYR A 79 11.71 -2.61 -21.09
CA TYR A 79 12.13 -1.61 -20.10
C TYR A 79 11.75 -2.03 -18.68
N ILE A 80 10.52 -2.51 -18.47
CA ILE A 80 10.03 -2.94 -17.17
C ILE A 80 10.82 -4.15 -16.65
N ASP A 81 11.04 -5.18 -17.47
CA ASP A 81 11.85 -6.36 -17.10
C ASP A 81 13.24 -5.93 -16.63
N LYS A 82 13.92 -5.08 -17.41
CA LYS A 82 15.23 -4.56 -17.04
C LYS A 82 15.20 -3.77 -15.73
N ALA A 83 14.20 -2.92 -15.53
CA ALA A 83 14.05 -2.12 -14.30
C ALA A 83 13.82 -3.01 -13.06
N LEU A 84 13.00 -4.05 -13.19
CA LEU A 84 12.77 -5.03 -12.12
C LEU A 84 14.04 -5.83 -11.79
N ARG A 85 14.79 -6.27 -12.80
CA ARG A 85 16.09 -6.96 -12.59
C ARG A 85 17.10 -6.06 -11.88
N GLN A 86 17.20 -4.80 -12.28
CA GLN A 86 18.10 -3.83 -11.64
C GLN A 86 17.76 -3.57 -10.17
N LYS A 87 16.48 -3.70 -9.80
CA LYS A 87 16.00 -3.61 -8.42
C LYS A 87 16.11 -4.91 -7.63
N GLY A 88 16.57 -6.01 -8.25
CA GLY A 88 16.65 -7.31 -7.61
C GLY A 88 15.28 -7.95 -7.32
N ILE A 89 14.22 -7.53 -8.03
CA ILE A 89 12.89 -8.12 -7.86
C ILE A 89 12.82 -9.43 -8.64
N HIS A 90 12.56 -10.54 -7.96
CA HIS A 90 12.31 -11.82 -8.63
C HIS A 90 10.94 -11.81 -9.31
N HIS A 91 10.92 -12.04 -10.62
CA HIS A 91 9.72 -11.97 -11.45
C HIS A 91 9.76 -12.95 -12.62
N ILE A 92 8.56 -13.31 -13.07
CA ILE A 92 8.31 -14.20 -14.20
C ILE A 92 7.35 -13.47 -15.13
N ASN A 93 7.78 -13.33 -16.38
CA ASN A 93 6.99 -12.66 -17.41
C ASN A 93 6.38 -13.70 -18.34
N VAL A 94 5.14 -13.47 -18.72
CA VAL A 94 4.52 -14.08 -19.90
C VAL A 94 4.56 -13.02 -20.99
N GLU A 95 5.36 -13.30 -22.03
CA GLU A 95 5.58 -12.37 -23.13
C GLU A 95 4.40 -12.40 -24.09
N VAL A 96 3.96 -11.21 -24.50
CA VAL A 96 2.85 -11.01 -25.44
C VAL A 96 3.25 -10.06 -26.56
N GLN A 97 2.53 -10.12 -27.68
CA GLN A 97 2.77 -9.22 -28.81
C GLN A 97 2.31 -7.79 -28.51
N ALA A 98 1.27 -7.65 -27.69
CA ALA A 98 0.71 -6.37 -27.27
C ALA A 98 1.71 -5.56 -26.45
N GLU A 99 1.95 -4.30 -26.85
CA GLU A 99 2.79 -3.36 -26.07
C GLU A 99 2.20 -3.14 -24.66
N THR A 100 3.05 -3.23 -23.63
CA THR A 100 2.66 -2.87 -22.26
C THR A 100 2.30 -1.38 -22.17
N ARG A 101 1.18 -1.05 -21.51
CA ARG A 101 0.68 0.33 -21.40
C ARG A 101 1.58 1.25 -20.58
N THR A 102 1.43 2.55 -20.78
CA THR A 102 1.93 3.59 -19.88
C THR A 102 0.80 4.23 -19.08
N CYS A 103 0.97 4.38 -17.77
CA CYS A 103 0.16 5.27 -16.94
C CYS A 103 0.91 6.58 -16.74
N THR A 104 0.22 7.71 -16.89
CA THR A 104 0.79 9.04 -16.64
C THR A 104 0.07 9.72 -15.50
N THR A 105 0.81 10.09 -14.46
CA THR A 105 0.30 10.87 -13.32
C THR A 105 0.73 12.32 -13.47
N VAL A 106 -0.24 13.23 -13.36
CA VAL A 106 -0.04 14.68 -13.30
C VAL A 106 -0.11 15.10 -11.83
N LEU A 107 0.95 15.72 -11.34
CA LEU A 107 1.00 16.33 -10.02
C LEU A 107 1.07 17.84 -10.15
N ASP A 108 0.09 18.51 -9.55
CA ASP A 108 -0.04 19.96 -9.58
C ASP A 108 0.31 20.57 -8.21
N ALA A 109 1.40 21.33 -8.17
CA ALA A 109 1.89 21.94 -6.94
C ALA A 109 1.07 23.17 -6.48
N SER A 110 0.27 23.78 -7.36
CA SER A 110 -0.57 24.93 -6.97
C SER A 110 -1.76 24.47 -6.11
N THR A 111 -2.36 23.34 -6.50
CA THR A 111 -3.53 22.76 -5.84
C THR A 111 -3.19 21.61 -4.88
N GLY A 112 -2.00 21.01 -5.03
CA GLY A 112 -1.65 19.75 -4.36
C GLY A 112 -2.42 18.55 -4.92
N SER A 113 -3.07 18.71 -6.08
CA SER A 113 -3.90 17.67 -6.68
C SER A 113 -3.11 16.68 -7.53
N MET A 114 -3.73 15.52 -7.72
CA MET A 114 -3.19 14.44 -8.55
C MET A 114 -4.26 13.98 -9.53
N THR A 115 -3.86 13.85 -10.80
CA THR A 115 -4.70 13.30 -11.88
C THR A 115 -3.98 12.14 -12.55
N GLU A 116 -4.65 11.01 -12.71
CA GLU A 116 -4.11 9.84 -13.42
C GLU A 116 -4.72 9.75 -14.83
N LEU A 117 -3.85 9.59 -15.82
CA LEU A 117 -4.19 9.36 -17.23
C LEU A 117 -3.75 7.95 -17.60
N ILE A 118 -4.72 7.11 -17.94
CA ILE A 118 -4.49 5.70 -18.23
C ILE A 118 -4.61 5.46 -19.73
N GLU A 119 -3.53 5.00 -20.36
CA GLU A 119 -3.58 4.58 -21.76
C GLU A 119 -4.37 3.26 -21.94
N PRO A 120 -5.09 3.10 -23.06
CA PRO A 120 -5.75 1.84 -23.37
C PRO A 120 -4.72 0.73 -23.57
N THR A 121 -5.01 -0.46 -23.07
CA THR A 121 -4.21 -1.66 -23.35
C THR A 121 -4.60 -2.26 -24.69
N SER A 122 -3.61 -2.69 -25.48
CA SER A 122 -3.87 -3.59 -26.62
C SER A 122 -4.50 -4.90 -26.15
N ARG A 123 -5.24 -5.55 -27.05
CA ARG A 123 -5.94 -6.80 -26.75
C ARG A 123 -4.94 -7.96 -26.66
N ILE A 124 -5.00 -8.70 -25.56
CA ILE A 124 -4.36 -10.01 -25.35
C ILE A 124 -5.16 -11.09 -26.09
N THR A 125 -4.48 -12.01 -26.76
CA THR A 125 -5.14 -13.13 -27.46
C THR A 125 -5.59 -14.23 -26.50
N ALA A 126 -6.44 -15.14 -26.97
CA ALA A 126 -6.88 -16.27 -26.17
C ALA A 126 -5.72 -17.22 -25.82
N GLU A 127 -4.76 -17.39 -26.74
CA GLU A 127 -3.57 -18.20 -26.56
C GLU A 127 -2.63 -17.58 -25.52
N GLU A 128 -2.42 -16.27 -25.58
CA GLU A 128 -1.61 -15.52 -24.61
C GLU A 128 -2.25 -15.56 -23.21
N ARG A 129 -3.58 -15.38 -23.12
CA ARG A 129 -4.33 -15.55 -21.88
C ARG A 129 -4.15 -16.97 -21.31
N THR A 130 -4.29 -18.00 -22.14
CA THR A 130 -4.14 -19.40 -21.73
C THR A 130 -2.71 -19.66 -21.25
N ALA A 131 -1.69 -19.15 -21.94
CA ALA A 131 -0.30 -19.27 -21.52
C ALA A 131 -0.04 -18.62 -20.15
N PHE A 132 -0.71 -17.50 -19.84
CA PHE A 132 -0.64 -16.88 -18.53
C PHE A 132 -1.31 -17.71 -17.44
N GLU A 133 -2.52 -18.19 -17.69
CA GLU A 133 -3.26 -19.07 -16.78
C GLU A 133 -2.47 -20.37 -16.49
N ASP A 134 -1.92 -21.01 -17.52
CA ASP A 134 -1.09 -22.21 -17.42
C ASP A 134 0.20 -21.93 -16.64
N ARG A 135 0.83 -20.76 -16.85
CA ARG A 135 2.03 -20.39 -16.09
C ARG A 135 1.71 -20.21 -14.60
N ALA A 136 0.60 -19.56 -14.27
CA ALA A 136 0.16 -19.40 -12.89
C ALA A 136 -0.13 -20.76 -12.24
N GLN A 137 -0.86 -21.65 -12.93
CA GLN A 137 -1.15 -22.99 -12.45
C GLN A 137 0.13 -23.81 -12.21
N ASN A 138 1.06 -23.77 -13.15
CA ASN A 138 2.33 -24.47 -13.02
C ASN A 138 3.11 -23.99 -11.79
N LEU A 139 3.23 -22.67 -11.58
CA LEU A 139 3.90 -22.12 -10.39
C LEU A 139 3.23 -22.58 -9.09
N ILE A 140 1.90 -22.51 -9.03
CA ILE A 140 1.16 -22.95 -7.84
C ILE A 140 1.38 -24.45 -7.58
N THR A 141 1.38 -25.26 -8.63
CA THR A 141 1.56 -26.71 -8.53
C THR A 141 2.99 -27.09 -8.15
N THR A 142 4.00 -26.49 -8.78
CA THR A 142 5.42 -26.77 -8.50
C THR A 142 5.86 -26.20 -7.15
N GLY A 143 5.23 -25.11 -6.69
CA GLY A 143 5.45 -24.52 -5.38
C GLY A 143 4.63 -25.16 -4.25
N ALA A 144 3.79 -26.17 -4.54
CA ALA A 144 2.94 -26.79 -3.53
C ALA A 144 3.79 -27.33 -2.36
N GLY A 145 3.50 -26.85 -1.15
CA GLY A 145 4.25 -27.17 0.08
C GLY A 145 5.24 -26.09 0.52
N ALA A 146 5.76 -25.27 -0.39
CA ALA A 146 6.56 -24.08 -0.07
C ALA A 146 5.73 -22.79 -0.15
N LEU A 147 4.79 -22.73 -1.09
CA LEU A 147 3.93 -21.56 -1.31
C LEU A 147 2.99 -21.35 -0.12
N ARG A 148 3.09 -20.16 0.49
CA ARG A 148 2.34 -19.76 1.69
C ARG A 148 1.27 -18.72 1.39
N ILE A 149 1.53 -17.82 0.44
CA ILE A 149 0.58 -16.76 0.07
C ILE A 149 0.50 -16.62 -1.45
N ILE A 150 -0.73 -16.52 -1.96
CA ILE A 150 -1.03 -16.13 -3.33
C ILE A 150 -1.77 -14.79 -3.26
N ALA A 151 -1.26 -13.77 -3.94
CA ALA A 151 -1.89 -12.45 -4.02
C ALA A 151 -2.35 -12.18 -5.44
N LEU A 152 -3.65 -12.02 -5.65
CA LEU A 152 -4.25 -11.65 -6.93
C LEU A 152 -4.50 -10.14 -6.92
N CYS A 153 -3.72 -9.38 -7.68
CA CYS A 153 -3.66 -7.92 -7.58
C CYS A 153 -3.98 -7.25 -8.92
N GLY A 154 -5.00 -6.40 -8.91
CA GLY A 154 -5.28 -5.45 -9.99
C GLY A 154 -6.36 -5.87 -10.96
N SER A 155 -6.46 -5.05 -12.01
CA SER A 155 -7.35 -5.28 -13.14
C SER A 155 -6.67 -6.14 -14.20
N PHE A 156 -7.42 -6.43 -15.26
CA PHE A 156 -6.97 -7.20 -16.40
C PHE A 156 -6.69 -6.28 -17.60
N PRO A 157 -5.72 -6.61 -18.47
CA PRO A 157 -5.63 -6.00 -19.78
C PRO A 157 -6.83 -6.42 -20.65
N ASN A 158 -7.07 -5.68 -21.73
CA ASN A 158 -8.11 -6.01 -22.70
C ASN A 158 -7.91 -7.44 -23.24
N GLY A 159 -8.98 -8.24 -23.32
CA GLY A 159 -8.90 -9.65 -23.73
C GLY A 159 -8.82 -10.64 -22.56
N MET A 160 -8.65 -10.15 -21.33
CA MET A 160 -8.72 -10.92 -20.10
C MET A 160 -9.80 -10.39 -19.15
N ASP A 161 -10.25 -11.24 -18.25
CA ASP A 161 -11.30 -10.96 -17.28
C ASP A 161 -11.14 -11.81 -16.01
N SER A 162 -12.11 -11.69 -15.12
CA SER A 162 -12.12 -12.32 -13.80
C SER A 162 -12.18 -13.84 -13.82
N GLU A 163 -12.48 -14.48 -14.96
CA GLU A 163 -12.32 -15.92 -15.09
C GLU A 163 -10.86 -16.34 -14.89
N THR A 164 -9.90 -15.48 -15.28
CA THR A 164 -8.47 -15.74 -15.07
C THR A 164 -8.17 -15.91 -13.58
N PHE A 165 -8.60 -14.96 -12.74
CA PHE A 165 -8.40 -15.05 -11.29
C PHE A 165 -9.22 -16.16 -10.66
N ALA A 166 -10.43 -16.46 -11.14
CA ALA A 166 -11.22 -17.58 -10.65
C ALA A 166 -10.52 -18.93 -10.93
N LYS A 167 -9.98 -19.14 -12.15
CA LYS A 167 -9.19 -20.34 -12.49
C LYS A 167 -7.97 -20.48 -11.59
N ILE A 168 -7.22 -19.39 -11.37
CA ILE A 168 -6.05 -19.39 -10.49
C ILE A 168 -6.45 -19.68 -9.03
N ALA A 169 -7.53 -19.07 -8.54
CA ALA A 169 -8.04 -19.29 -7.19
C ALA A 169 -8.43 -20.76 -6.95
N HIS A 170 -9.00 -21.45 -7.95
CA HIS A 170 -9.30 -22.88 -7.86
C HIS A 170 -8.06 -23.76 -7.67
N GLN A 171 -6.87 -23.31 -8.10
CA GLN A 171 -5.62 -24.03 -7.90
C GLN A 171 -5.01 -23.83 -6.50
N LYS A 172 -5.58 -22.95 -5.66
CA LYS A 172 -5.05 -22.64 -4.33
C LYS A 172 -4.93 -23.93 -3.49
N PRO A 173 -3.72 -24.31 -3.03
CA PRO A 173 -3.55 -25.41 -2.09
C PRO A 173 -4.06 -25.02 -0.70
N ASP A 174 -4.51 -25.99 0.08
CA ASP A 174 -5.08 -25.72 1.42
C ASP A 174 -4.06 -25.10 2.40
N SER A 175 -2.76 -25.25 2.13
CA SER A 175 -1.67 -24.66 2.92
C SER A 175 -1.42 -23.17 2.62
N ALA A 176 -2.00 -22.63 1.54
CA ALA A 176 -1.76 -21.26 1.10
C ALA A 176 -2.93 -20.33 1.42
N PHE A 177 -2.59 -19.09 1.76
CA PHE A 177 -3.53 -17.99 1.95
C PHE A 177 -3.71 -17.21 0.64
N LEU A 178 -4.96 -17.02 0.20
CA LEU A 178 -5.31 -16.29 -1.02
C LEU A 178 -5.81 -14.89 -0.67
N TYR A 179 -4.99 -13.89 -0.99
CA TYR A 179 -5.25 -12.47 -0.87
C TYR A 179 -5.76 -11.91 -2.20
N LEU A 180 -6.85 -11.15 -2.17
CA LEU A 180 -7.46 -10.55 -3.37
C LEU A 180 -7.56 -9.01 -3.23
N ASP A 181 -6.98 -8.30 -4.19
CA ASP A 181 -7.21 -6.88 -4.45
C ASP A 181 -7.65 -6.73 -5.91
N ALA A 182 -8.95 -7.00 -6.15
CA ALA A 182 -9.62 -6.82 -7.43
C ALA A 182 -11.13 -6.65 -7.21
N VAL A 183 -11.80 -5.95 -8.13
CA VAL A 183 -13.22 -5.55 -7.97
C VAL A 183 -14.08 -5.87 -9.18
N LYS A 184 -13.50 -5.83 -10.39
CA LYS A 184 -14.25 -6.13 -11.62
C LYS A 184 -14.76 -7.58 -11.56
N ASP A 185 -16.04 -7.78 -11.82
CA ASP A 185 -16.71 -9.10 -11.85
C ASP A 185 -16.32 -9.99 -10.66
N ILE A 186 -16.22 -9.39 -9.47
CA ILE A 186 -15.63 -10.04 -8.28
C ILE A 186 -16.40 -11.30 -7.85
N GLU A 187 -17.71 -11.35 -8.12
CA GLU A 187 -18.57 -12.49 -7.76
C GLU A 187 -18.03 -13.81 -8.31
N LEU A 188 -17.49 -13.81 -9.52
CA LEU A 188 -16.92 -15.01 -10.14
C LEU A 188 -15.72 -15.55 -9.36
N ILE A 189 -14.88 -14.65 -8.86
CA ILE A 189 -13.71 -14.99 -8.05
C ILE A 189 -14.14 -15.44 -6.65
N LEU A 190 -15.08 -14.72 -6.03
CA LEU A 190 -15.59 -15.04 -4.69
C LEU A 190 -16.38 -16.34 -4.66
N SER A 191 -17.09 -16.67 -5.74
CA SER A 191 -17.87 -17.92 -5.87
C SER A 191 -16.99 -19.17 -5.85
N THR A 192 -15.68 -19.04 -6.09
CA THR A 192 -14.73 -20.14 -5.89
C THR A 192 -14.64 -20.59 -4.44
N ARG A 193 -15.01 -19.71 -3.47
CA ARG A 193 -14.86 -19.89 -2.02
C ARG A 193 -13.43 -20.21 -1.57
N LYS A 194 -12.44 -19.89 -2.41
CA LYS A 194 -11.01 -20.09 -2.12
C LYS A 194 -10.33 -18.84 -1.56
N VAL A 195 -10.95 -17.67 -1.72
CA VAL A 195 -10.43 -16.38 -1.27
C VAL A 195 -10.50 -16.28 0.26
N ASP A 196 -9.35 -16.14 0.90
CA ASP A 196 -9.28 -16.00 2.36
C ASP A 196 -9.42 -14.54 2.78
N MET A 197 -8.89 -13.62 1.99
CA MET A 197 -8.97 -12.19 2.26
C MET A 197 -9.25 -11.37 1.02
N ILE A 198 -10.11 -10.36 1.18
CA ILE A 198 -10.23 -9.26 0.24
C ILE A 198 -9.79 -7.96 0.89
N LYS A 199 -9.13 -7.10 0.12
CA LYS A 199 -8.92 -5.70 0.48
C LYS A 199 -9.45 -4.81 -0.64
N ILE A 200 -10.31 -3.89 -0.25
CA ILE A 200 -11.00 -2.95 -1.14
C ILE A 200 -11.11 -1.59 -0.45
N ASN A 201 -11.35 -0.52 -1.20
CA ASN A 201 -11.73 0.76 -0.61
C ASN A 201 -13.25 0.85 -0.38
N LEU A 202 -13.70 1.89 0.34
CA LEU A 202 -15.12 2.06 0.67
C LEU A 202 -16.00 2.22 -0.58
N GLU A 203 -15.54 2.90 -1.62
CA GLU A 203 -16.29 3.03 -2.87
C GLU A 203 -16.47 1.69 -3.59
N GLU A 204 -15.40 0.90 -3.63
CA GLU A 204 -15.39 -0.45 -4.19
C GLU A 204 -16.33 -1.37 -3.38
N PHE A 205 -16.29 -1.30 -2.05
CA PHE A 205 -17.24 -2.02 -1.20
C PHE A 205 -18.68 -1.67 -1.52
N VAL A 206 -19.02 -0.39 -1.60
CA VAL A 206 -20.38 0.06 -1.95
C VAL A 206 -20.79 -0.44 -3.34
N LYS A 207 -19.89 -0.41 -4.33
CA LYS A 207 -20.13 -0.95 -5.68
C LYS A 207 -20.41 -2.45 -5.65
N ILE A 208 -19.61 -3.21 -4.91
CA ILE A 208 -19.77 -4.67 -4.76
C ILE A 208 -21.10 -5.02 -4.10
N ILE A 209 -21.43 -4.38 -2.98
CA ILE A 209 -22.70 -4.62 -2.26
C ILE A 209 -23.91 -4.34 -3.15
N ARG A 210 -23.87 -3.28 -3.98
CA ARG A 210 -24.91 -2.98 -4.98
C ARG A 210 -25.00 -4.07 -6.05
N GLN A 211 -23.87 -4.47 -6.64
CA GLN A 211 -23.81 -5.48 -7.70
C GLN A 211 -24.35 -6.84 -7.22
N LEU A 212 -24.04 -7.23 -5.99
CA LEU A 212 -24.44 -8.50 -5.40
C LEU A 212 -25.87 -8.52 -4.85
N GLY A 213 -26.59 -7.39 -4.90
CA GLY A 213 -27.96 -7.30 -4.38
C GLY A 213 -28.07 -7.47 -2.86
N PHE A 214 -26.99 -7.25 -2.11
CA PHE A 214 -26.99 -7.38 -0.64
C PHE A 214 -27.73 -6.24 0.07
N ALA A 215 -28.09 -5.19 -0.66
CA ALA A 215 -28.83 -4.02 -0.19
C ALA A 215 -30.20 -4.32 0.43
N GLY A 216 -30.98 -5.27 -0.09
CA GLY A 216 -32.38 -5.47 0.34
C GLY A 216 -33.23 -4.17 0.29
N GLN A 217 -34.12 -3.96 1.29
CA GLN A 217 -34.93 -2.74 1.48
C GLN A 217 -34.15 -1.53 2.02
N SER A 218 -32.81 -1.61 2.19
CA SER A 218 -31.96 -0.51 2.63
C SER A 218 -31.70 0.51 1.52
N GLY A 219 -32.77 1.07 0.97
CA GLY A 219 -32.75 1.92 -0.22
C GLY A 219 -32.02 3.26 -0.05
N ASN A 220 -31.49 3.59 1.13
CA ASN A 220 -30.79 4.85 1.40
C ASN A 220 -29.28 4.71 1.70
N PHE A 221 -28.82 3.58 2.28
CA PHE A 221 -27.40 3.39 2.63
C PHE A 221 -26.49 3.38 1.41
N LEU A 222 -27.03 2.95 0.27
CA LEU A 222 -26.32 2.84 -0.99
C LEU A 222 -26.60 4.00 -1.94
N ASN A 223 -27.16 5.14 -1.52
CA ASN A 223 -27.32 6.30 -2.42
C ASN A 223 -26.11 7.26 -2.36
N ALA A 224 -25.35 7.23 -1.28
CA ALA A 224 -24.11 7.99 -1.09
C ALA A 224 -23.04 7.11 -0.40
N ILE A 225 -21.79 7.58 -0.35
CA ILE A 225 -20.78 6.97 0.54
C ILE A 225 -21.25 7.24 1.99
N PRO A 226 -21.43 6.20 2.82
CA PRO A 226 -21.99 6.38 4.16
C PRO A 226 -21.05 7.20 5.05
N ASP A 227 -21.63 8.08 5.88
CA ASP A 227 -20.89 8.74 6.95
C ASP A 227 -20.64 7.75 8.09
N LEU A 228 -19.52 7.05 7.99
CA LEU A 228 -19.08 6.10 9.02
C LEU A 228 -18.43 6.81 10.22
N GLU A 229 -18.28 8.14 10.19
CA GLU A 229 -17.63 8.89 11.25
C GLU A 229 -18.60 9.33 12.33
N SER A 230 -19.73 9.92 11.96
CA SER A 230 -20.67 10.51 12.90
C SER A 230 -21.88 9.63 13.19
N ASP A 231 -22.30 8.78 12.25
CA ASP A 231 -23.53 8.00 12.36
C ASP A 231 -23.29 6.54 12.77
N GLU A 232 -23.79 6.19 13.95
CA GLU A 232 -23.73 4.84 14.50
C GLU A 232 -24.61 3.85 13.72
N SER A 233 -25.76 4.30 13.22
CA SER A 233 -26.66 3.47 12.42
C SER A 233 -25.97 3.05 11.11
N SER A 234 -25.37 4.00 10.40
CA SER A 234 -24.58 3.73 9.20
C SER A 234 -23.42 2.77 9.48
N ARG A 235 -22.69 2.93 10.60
CA ARG A 235 -21.62 1.98 10.97
C ARG A 235 -22.14 0.56 11.21
N ARG A 236 -23.29 0.42 11.88
CA ARG A 236 -23.89 -0.89 12.13
C ARG A 236 -24.31 -1.56 10.82
N GLU A 237 -24.97 -0.82 9.94
CA GLU A 237 -25.40 -1.34 8.64
C GLU A 237 -24.21 -1.72 7.75
N PHE A 238 -23.18 -0.87 7.68
CA PHE A 238 -21.90 -1.15 7.04
C PHE A 238 -21.32 -2.50 7.48
N ALA A 239 -21.29 -2.72 8.78
CA ALA A 239 -20.72 -3.92 9.37
C ALA A 239 -21.55 -5.18 9.11
N VAL A 240 -22.89 -5.07 9.12
CA VAL A 240 -23.81 -6.15 8.73
C VAL A 240 -23.59 -6.55 7.27
N LEU A 241 -23.45 -5.58 6.37
CA LEU A 241 -23.21 -5.83 4.95
C LEU A 241 -21.85 -6.50 4.71
N ALA A 242 -20.81 -6.09 5.42
CA ALA A 242 -19.50 -6.72 5.37
C ALA A 242 -19.57 -8.19 5.84
N LYS A 243 -20.25 -8.45 6.98
CA LYS A 243 -20.46 -9.81 7.49
C LYS A 243 -21.24 -10.69 6.51
N ARG A 244 -22.30 -10.15 5.89
CA ARG A 244 -23.08 -10.86 4.87
C ARG A 244 -22.23 -11.28 3.67
N LEU A 245 -21.33 -10.40 3.20
CA LEU A 245 -20.37 -10.71 2.14
C LEU A 245 -19.45 -11.87 2.53
N MET A 246 -18.91 -11.82 3.75
CA MET A 246 -18.03 -12.86 4.28
C MET A 246 -18.72 -14.22 4.38
N GLU A 247 -19.94 -14.25 4.91
CA GLU A 247 -20.72 -15.48 5.09
C GLU A 247 -21.12 -16.09 3.74
N THR A 248 -21.58 -15.26 2.79
CA THR A 248 -22.04 -15.72 1.48
C THR A 248 -20.92 -16.42 0.70
N TYR A 249 -19.73 -15.81 0.67
CA TYR A 249 -18.60 -16.30 -0.14
C TYR A 249 -17.50 -16.99 0.66
N HIS A 250 -17.72 -17.19 1.96
CA HIS A 250 -16.79 -17.89 2.85
C HIS A 250 -15.42 -17.20 2.98
N VAL A 251 -15.39 -15.87 2.86
CA VAL A 251 -14.16 -15.07 3.03
C VAL A 251 -13.82 -14.94 4.52
N GLY A 252 -12.56 -15.20 4.87
CA GLY A 252 -12.08 -15.14 6.25
C GLY A 252 -11.85 -13.72 6.76
N LEU A 253 -11.34 -12.83 5.91
CA LEU A 253 -10.99 -11.45 6.24
C LEU A 253 -11.49 -10.47 5.17
N VAL A 254 -12.08 -9.35 5.59
CA VAL A 254 -12.44 -8.24 4.69
C VAL A 254 -11.82 -6.97 5.24
N ALA A 255 -10.86 -6.41 4.51
CA ALA A 255 -10.25 -5.13 4.82
C ALA A 255 -10.85 -4.02 3.93
N ILE A 256 -11.30 -2.94 4.55
CA ILE A 256 -11.91 -1.81 3.85
C ILE A 256 -11.16 -0.52 4.24
N THR A 257 -10.51 0.12 3.27
CA THR A 257 -9.86 1.43 3.49
C THR A 257 -10.79 2.58 3.14
N ASN A 258 -10.78 3.64 3.94
CA ASN A 258 -11.60 4.84 3.73
C ASN A 258 -10.75 6.11 3.82
N GLY A 259 -9.97 6.37 2.77
CA GLY A 259 -9.12 7.55 2.69
C GLY A 259 -7.96 7.53 3.69
N PRO A 260 -7.43 8.72 4.05
CA PRO A 260 -6.18 8.83 4.80
C PRO A 260 -6.33 8.61 6.32
N TYR A 261 -7.55 8.55 6.85
CA TYR A 261 -7.78 8.62 8.30
C TYR A 261 -8.42 7.37 8.90
N ARG A 262 -9.10 6.54 8.09
CA ARG A 262 -9.83 5.38 8.61
C ARG A 262 -9.70 4.14 7.76
N ALA A 263 -9.69 2.99 8.42
CA ALA A 263 -9.88 1.70 7.80
C ALA A 263 -10.60 0.72 8.73
N PHE A 264 -11.07 -0.38 8.18
CA PHE A 264 -11.87 -1.40 8.86
C PHE A 264 -11.34 -2.78 8.52
N LEU A 265 -11.35 -3.69 9.49
CA LEU A 265 -11.01 -5.09 9.29
C LEU A 265 -12.07 -5.98 9.93
N PHE A 266 -12.73 -6.79 9.12
CA PHE A 266 -13.72 -7.78 9.55
C PHE A 266 -13.10 -9.17 9.52
N GLN A 267 -13.40 -9.99 10.51
CA GLN A 267 -12.90 -11.35 10.64
C GLN A 267 -14.04 -12.36 10.85
N ARG A 268 -14.06 -13.42 10.04
CA ARG A 268 -15.09 -14.46 10.10
C ARG A 268 -14.98 -15.26 11.40
N GLY A 269 -16.11 -15.55 12.02
CA GLY A 269 -16.18 -16.32 13.26
C GLY A 269 -15.85 -15.52 14.53
N GLY A 270 -15.41 -14.26 14.39
CA GLY A 270 -15.38 -13.31 15.49
C GLY A 270 -16.76 -12.72 15.75
N THR A 271 -16.98 -12.23 16.97
CA THR A 271 -18.21 -11.49 17.33
C THR A 271 -18.17 -10.04 16.86
N GLY A 272 -17.23 -9.64 16.01
CA GLY A 272 -16.88 -8.22 15.86
C GLY A 272 -15.99 -7.84 14.69
N TYR A 273 -15.52 -6.59 14.70
CA TYR A 273 -14.60 -6.01 13.72
C TYR A 273 -13.68 -4.97 14.36
N HIS A 274 -12.62 -4.60 13.66
CA HIS A 274 -11.67 -3.57 14.12
C HIS A 274 -11.77 -2.32 13.26
N THR A 275 -11.70 -1.16 13.91
CA THR A 275 -11.51 0.14 13.23
C THR A 275 -10.10 0.65 13.50
N PHE A 276 -9.48 1.20 12.46
CA PHE A 276 -8.14 1.78 12.52
C PHE A 276 -8.27 3.27 12.30
N ARG A 277 -7.81 4.07 13.26
CA ARG A 277 -7.68 5.52 13.12
C ARG A 277 -6.23 5.83 12.76
N ILE A 278 -6.04 6.28 11.54
CA ILE A 278 -4.72 6.60 11.00
C ILE A 278 -4.36 8.03 11.46
N PRO A 279 -3.19 8.21 12.08
CA PRO A 279 -2.80 9.50 12.64
C PRO A 279 -2.50 10.54 11.55
N ASP A 280 -2.65 11.82 11.91
CA ASP A 280 -2.26 12.93 11.05
C ASP A 280 -0.74 12.92 10.79
N LEU A 281 -0.40 12.88 9.50
CA LEU A 281 0.98 12.77 9.03
C LEU A 281 1.79 14.04 9.32
N VAL A 282 1.16 15.22 9.23
CA VAL A 282 1.82 16.49 9.55
C VAL A 282 2.25 16.50 11.00
N GLY A 283 1.35 16.13 11.92
CA GLY A 283 1.64 16.03 13.34
C GLY A 283 2.75 15.02 13.67
N ILE A 284 2.82 13.89 12.97
CA ILE A 284 3.92 12.92 13.11
C ILE A 284 5.25 13.54 12.69
N LEU A 285 5.30 14.17 11.51
CA LEU A 285 6.53 14.76 11.01
C LEU A 285 7.01 15.91 11.91
N GLN A 286 6.08 16.73 12.43
CA GLN A 286 6.39 17.77 13.42
C GLN A 286 7.02 17.16 14.68
N ARG A 287 6.46 16.06 15.21
CA ARG A 287 7.03 15.33 16.36
C ARG A 287 8.42 14.78 16.07
N MET A 288 8.59 14.08 14.94
CA MET A 288 9.86 13.46 14.56
C MET A 288 10.98 14.49 14.38
N TYR A 289 10.64 15.63 13.77
CA TYR A 289 11.56 16.73 13.59
C TYR A 289 12.01 17.34 14.93
N LEU A 290 11.06 17.66 15.82
CA LEU A 290 11.39 18.13 17.18
C LEU A 290 12.21 17.09 17.97
N ALA A 291 12.00 15.80 17.69
CA ALA A 291 12.71 14.70 18.32
C ALA A 291 14.18 14.50 17.89
N ASN A 292 14.79 15.41 17.10
CA ASN A 292 16.14 15.23 16.51
C ASN A 292 16.27 13.91 15.73
N VAL A 293 15.33 13.63 14.84
CA VAL A 293 15.79 13.16 13.54
C VAL A 293 16.21 14.43 12.82
N ASP A 294 17.51 14.61 12.62
CA ASP A 294 17.94 15.58 11.62
C ASP A 294 17.41 15.05 10.28
N LEU A 295 16.22 15.51 9.89
CA LEU A 295 15.55 15.11 8.66
C LEU A 295 16.41 15.49 7.43
N PHE A 296 17.42 16.34 7.63
CA PHE A 296 18.26 16.95 6.62
C PHE A 296 19.78 16.79 6.89
N ALA A 297 20.22 15.98 7.87
CA ALA A 297 21.64 15.72 8.13
C ALA A 297 22.32 15.03 6.96
N GLU A 298 23.40 15.67 6.52
CA GLU A 298 24.16 15.44 5.30
C GLU A 298 24.79 14.05 5.08
N LYS A 299 24.91 13.71 3.78
CA LYS A 299 25.96 12.88 3.16
C LYS A 299 26.00 11.41 3.58
N HIS A 300 25.55 10.60 2.63
CA HIS A 300 25.61 9.14 2.52
C HIS A 300 24.38 8.40 3.08
N THR A 301 23.74 7.69 2.14
CA THR A 301 22.49 6.91 2.22
C THR A 301 21.20 7.72 2.08
N GLU A 302 20.71 7.73 0.84
CA GLU A 302 19.30 7.85 0.42
C GLU A 302 18.34 8.65 1.34
N ASN A 303 18.18 9.94 1.03
CA ASN A 303 16.96 10.76 1.19
C ASN A 303 15.96 10.30 2.28
N CYS A 304 16.27 10.54 3.56
CA CYS A 304 15.35 10.30 4.70
C CYS A 304 14.18 11.31 4.78
N LEU A 305 14.05 12.20 3.81
CA LEU A 305 12.77 12.78 3.42
C LEU A 305 12.64 12.62 1.91
N PRO A 306 11.48 12.21 1.39
CA PRO A 306 11.22 12.35 -0.03
C PRO A 306 11.38 13.82 -0.41
N PRO A 307 11.83 14.14 -1.63
CA PRO A 307 12.00 15.52 -2.10
C PRO A 307 10.74 16.41 -1.95
N THR A 308 9.60 15.83 -1.58
CA THR A 308 8.25 16.38 -1.51
C THR A 308 7.73 16.91 -0.18
N VAL A 309 8.62 17.14 0.78
CA VAL A 309 8.50 18.38 1.57
C VAL A 309 8.98 19.54 0.67
N THR A 310 8.25 19.81 -0.41
CA THR A 310 8.81 20.56 -1.56
C THR A 310 8.72 22.08 -1.41
N LEU A 311 9.92 22.66 -1.41
CA LEU A 311 10.38 23.82 -2.20
C LEU A 311 9.85 25.23 -1.91
N LYS A 312 8.57 25.46 -1.57
CA LYS A 312 8.13 26.84 -1.26
C LYS A 312 8.64 27.36 0.09
N HIS A 313 9.04 26.46 1.00
CA HIS A 313 9.21 26.80 2.43
C HIS A 313 10.53 26.38 3.07
N ARG A 314 11.54 25.94 2.31
CA ARG A 314 12.89 25.84 2.89
C ARG A 314 13.25 27.12 3.64
N GLN A 315 12.86 28.26 3.07
CA GLN A 315 13.00 29.58 3.68
C GLN A 315 12.19 29.75 4.99
N LYS A 316 10.89 29.44 5.02
CA LYS A 316 10.08 29.53 6.26
C LYS A 316 10.55 28.58 7.36
N MET A 317 11.02 27.40 6.98
CA MET A 317 11.61 26.44 7.93
C MET A 317 12.94 26.96 8.49
N LEU A 318 13.82 27.52 7.65
CA LEU A 318 15.06 28.16 8.10
C LEU A 318 14.79 29.38 9.00
N GLU A 319 13.76 30.17 8.69
CA GLU A 319 13.30 31.28 9.52
C GLU A 319 12.80 30.79 10.89
N TRP A 320 11.94 29.76 10.89
CA TRP A 320 11.46 29.14 12.13
C TRP A 320 12.60 28.53 12.96
N GLU A 321 13.59 27.89 12.32
CA GLU A 321 14.79 27.36 12.98
C GLU A 321 15.62 28.47 13.63
N ALA A 322 15.80 29.59 12.94
CA ALA A 322 16.51 30.76 13.47
C ALA A 322 15.75 31.37 14.67
N GLU A 323 14.43 31.47 14.60
CA GLU A 323 13.59 31.97 15.70
C GLU A 323 13.62 31.09 16.95
N ASN A 324 13.88 29.79 16.79
CA ASN A 324 13.87 28.80 17.87
C ASN A 324 15.27 28.23 18.19
N GLU A 325 16.34 28.82 17.64
CA GLU A 325 17.70 28.26 17.66
C GLU A 325 18.22 28.01 19.08
N GLU A 326 17.97 28.94 20.00
CA GLU A 326 18.40 28.81 21.40
C GLU A 326 17.73 27.61 22.09
N CYS A 327 16.43 27.41 21.84
CA CYS A 327 15.64 26.30 22.39
C CYS A 327 16.10 24.96 21.80
N LEU A 328 16.26 24.89 20.49
CA LEU A 328 16.79 23.71 19.79
C LEU A 328 18.18 23.34 20.29
N ASN A 329 19.06 24.31 20.52
CA ASN A 329 20.40 24.08 21.07
C ASN A 329 20.37 23.54 22.51
N ARG A 330 19.42 23.96 23.35
CA ARG A 330 19.24 23.40 24.70
C ARG A 330 18.74 21.96 24.67
N ILE A 331 17.78 21.64 23.80
CA ILE A 331 17.30 20.26 23.57
C ILE A 331 18.45 19.36 23.11
N ARG A 332 19.24 19.81 22.12
CA ARG A 332 20.44 19.11 21.63
C ARG A 332 21.46 18.85 22.75
N ARG A 333 21.67 19.81 23.65
CA ARG A 333 22.57 19.68 24.81
C ARG A 333 22.07 18.66 25.84
N ARG A 334 20.79 18.69 26.21
CA ARG A 334 20.19 17.72 27.15
C ARG A 334 20.37 16.27 26.67
N ARG A 335 20.14 16.03 25.38
CA ARG A 335 20.33 14.69 24.77
C ARG A 335 21.78 14.20 24.75
N ARG A 336 22.74 15.10 24.52
CA ARG A 336 24.18 14.73 24.61
C ARG A 336 24.58 14.29 26.02
N LEU A 337 23.95 14.86 27.04
CA LEU A 337 24.19 14.52 28.45
C LEU A 337 23.48 13.23 28.87
N GLY A 338 22.33 12.90 28.28
CA GLY A 338 21.56 11.66 28.55
C GLY A 338 22.19 10.37 28.03
N ARG A 339 23.13 10.44 27.07
CA ARG A 339 23.86 9.25 26.55
C ARG A 339 25.04 8.81 27.43
N GLY A 340 25.22 9.41 28.61
CA GLY A 340 26.36 9.19 29.51
C GLY A 340 26.27 8.01 30.48
N GLY A 341 25.22 7.18 30.46
CA GLY A 341 25.14 6.04 31.37
C GLY A 341 24.07 5.02 31.03
N ILE A 342 24.46 3.89 30.45
CA ILE A 342 23.66 2.66 30.45
C ILE A 342 24.60 1.51 30.85
N SER A 343 24.32 0.88 31.98
CA SER A 343 24.92 -0.40 32.40
C SER A 343 24.32 -1.54 31.56
N PRO A 344 25.10 -2.59 31.20
CA PRO A 344 24.57 -3.71 30.44
C PRO A 344 23.85 -4.66 31.40
N ASP A 345 22.54 -4.82 31.23
CA ASP A 345 21.85 -6.12 31.28
C ASP A 345 20.33 -5.95 31.05
N PRO A 346 19.71 -6.71 30.13
CA PRO A 346 18.26 -6.70 29.96
C PRO A 346 17.59 -7.74 30.88
N VAL A 347 16.56 -7.31 31.63
CA VAL A 347 15.65 -8.22 32.32
C VAL A 347 14.47 -8.55 31.39
N PRO A 348 14.13 -9.82 31.14
CA PRO A 348 13.00 -10.21 30.28
C PRO A 348 11.68 -10.22 31.05
N GLY A 349 10.59 -9.69 30.44
CA GLY A 349 9.22 -9.97 30.91
C GLY A 349 8.20 -8.81 30.91
N VAL A 350 8.54 -7.61 30.46
CA VAL A 350 7.58 -6.50 30.30
C VAL A 350 7.78 -5.90 28.92
N LEU A 351 6.73 -5.81 28.09
CA LEU A 351 6.69 -4.94 26.91
C LEU A 351 6.68 -3.48 27.41
N GLY A 352 7.83 -3.05 27.92
CA GLY A 352 8.07 -1.74 28.48
C GLY A 352 8.35 -0.78 27.35
N ARG A 353 7.66 0.37 27.39
CA ARG A 353 8.00 1.58 26.66
C ARG A 353 9.53 1.73 26.65
N GLU A 354 10.16 1.62 25.49
CA GLU A 354 11.46 2.24 25.33
C GLU A 354 11.27 3.71 25.73
N ALA A 355 12.15 4.21 26.60
CA ALA A 355 12.24 5.61 26.92
C ALA A 355 12.62 6.34 25.63
N THR A 356 11.62 6.62 24.80
CA THR A 356 11.72 7.61 23.75
C THR A 356 12.01 8.90 24.49
N ASP A 357 13.20 9.47 24.25
CA ASP A 357 13.52 10.87 24.54
C ASP A 357 12.53 11.74 23.75
N THR A 358 11.27 11.73 24.17
CA THR A 358 10.19 12.52 23.63
C THR A 358 10.50 13.94 24.04
N VAL A 359 10.70 14.81 23.05
CA VAL A 359 10.51 16.23 23.33
C VAL A 359 9.06 16.35 23.75
N ASP A 360 8.85 16.68 25.00
CA ASP A 360 7.53 17.07 25.47
C ASP A 360 7.07 18.22 24.58
N GLN A 361 6.02 17.99 23.80
CA GLN A 361 5.43 19.02 22.93
C GLN A 361 4.90 20.22 23.71
N THR A 362 4.89 20.12 25.04
CA THR A 362 4.53 21.19 25.95
C THR A 362 5.74 21.96 26.51
N ASP A 363 6.98 21.72 26.02
CA ASP A 363 8.14 22.53 26.44
C ASP A 363 7.81 24.01 26.17
N PRO A 364 7.60 24.83 27.22
CA PRO A 364 7.03 26.17 27.11
C PRO A 364 7.96 27.15 26.37
N LEU A 365 9.15 26.70 25.97
CA LEU A 365 10.15 27.46 25.24
C LEU A 365 10.03 27.35 23.71
N ILE A 366 9.32 26.35 23.16
CA ILE A 366 9.03 26.31 21.72
C ILE A 366 7.91 27.31 21.43
N ARG A 367 8.23 28.37 20.69
CA ARG A 367 7.28 29.48 20.47
C ARG A 367 6.11 29.07 19.58
N THR A 368 6.37 28.21 18.60
CA THR A 368 5.40 27.80 17.57
C THR A 368 5.76 26.41 17.02
N LYS A 369 4.79 25.67 16.47
CA LYS A 369 5.04 24.36 15.81
C LYS A 369 5.78 24.55 14.47
N PRO A 370 6.62 23.60 14.04
CA PRO A 370 7.25 23.64 12.72
C PRO A 370 6.20 23.73 11.60
N PRO A 371 6.31 24.69 10.67
CA PRO A 371 5.37 24.85 9.57
C PRO A 371 5.65 23.81 8.46
N ILE A 372 5.02 22.64 8.56
CA ILE A 372 5.13 21.56 7.57
C ILE A 372 3.89 21.59 6.65
N GLU A 373 4.12 21.81 5.36
CA GLU A 373 3.14 21.63 4.29
C GLU A 373 3.58 20.44 3.43
N LEU A 374 2.63 19.58 3.03
CA LEU A 374 2.92 18.33 2.33
C LEU A 374 2.35 18.34 0.92
N LEU A 375 3.20 18.02 -0.07
CA LEU A 375 2.74 17.54 -1.37
C LEU A 375 2.69 16.02 -1.30
N LEU A 376 1.48 15.46 -1.36
CA LEU A 376 1.26 14.01 -1.22
C LEU A 376 0.95 13.37 -2.57
N ASN A 377 1.42 12.14 -2.76
CA ASN A 377 1.01 11.28 -3.86
C ASN A 377 0.42 9.97 -3.31
N PRO A 378 -0.91 9.81 -3.27
CA PRO A 378 -1.53 8.59 -2.74
C PRO A 378 -1.47 7.42 -3.72
N LEU A 379 -0.89 7.58 -4.92
CA LEU A 379 -0.81 6.53 -5.93
C LEU A 379 -0.03 5.33 -5.39
N GLY A 380 -0.62 4.13 -5.50
CA GLY A 380 0.01 2.90 -5.00
C GLY A 380 0.03 2.75 -3.48
N ALA A 381 -0.57 3.65 -2.70
CA ALA A 381 -0.68 3.49 -1.24
C ALA A 381 -1.50 2.24 -0.86
N GLY A 382 -2.56 1.95 -1.62
CA GLY A 382 -3.32 0.70 -1.50
C GLY A 382 -2.44 -0.53 -1.73
N ASP A 383 -1.67 -0.55 -2.82
CA ASP A 383 -0.77 -1.64 -3.16
C ASP A 383 0.37 -1.80 -2.13
N THR A 384 0.83 -0.69 -1.56
CA THR A 384 1.81 -0.68 -0.46
C THR A 384 1.23 -1.32 0.78
N THR A 385 -0.05 -1.07 1.08
CA THR A 385 -0.75 -1.78 2.15
C THR A 385 -0.73 -3.28 1.88
N ASN A 386 -0.99 -3.72 0.64
CA ASN A 386 -1.03 -5.13 0.27
C ASN A 386 0.32 -5.80 0.52
N GLY A 387 1.40 -5.23 -0.03
CA GLY A 387 2.74 -5.83 0.06
C GLY A 387 3.19 -5.98 1.52
N VAL A 388 3.04 -4.92 2.31
CA VAL A 388 3.44 -4.94 3.73
C VAL A 388 2.53 -5.83 4.57
N PHE A 389 1.21 -5.83 4.31
CA PHE A 389 0.28 -6.76 4.94
C PHE A 389 0.71 -8.21 4.69
N ILE A 390 0.94 -8.59 3.43
CA ILE A 390 1.28 -9.95 3.04
C ILE A 390 2.57 -10.41 3.74
N CYS A 391 3.58 -9.54 3.76
CA CYS A 391 4.86 -9.82 4.40
C CYS A 391 4.73 -9.98 5.93
N GLU A 392 4.05 -9.05 6.60
CA GLU A 392 3.87 -9.12 8.06
C GLU A 392 2.96 -10.29 8.44
N TYR A 393 1.95 -10.60 7.63
CA TYR A 393 1.03 -11.72 7.87
C TYR A 393 1.73 -13.06 7.69
N LEU A 394 2.62 -13.20 6.69
CA LEU A 394 3.44 -14.40 6.51
C LEU A 394 4.23 -14.74 7.79
N ARG A 395 4.75 -13.72 8.48
CA ARG A 395 5.53 -13.88 9.72
C ARG A 395 4.66 -14.06 10.97
N SER A 396 3.63 -13.24 11.12
CA SER A 396 2.91 -13.07 12.40
C SER A 396 1.64 -13.90 12.49
N GLN A 397 0.99 -14.18 11.35
CA GLN A 397 -0.39 -14.67 11.29
C GLN A 397 -1.39 -13.81 12.11
N ASP A 398 -1.04 -12.55 12.39
CA ASP A 398 -1.88 -11.59 13.08
C ASP A 398 -2.45 -10.59 12.05
N PRO A 399 -3.73 -10.72 11.66
CA PRO A 399 -4.30 -9.88 10.62
C PRO A 399 -4.48 -8.43 11.09
N VAL A 400 -4.69 -8.17 12.38
CA VAL A 400 -4.89 -6.82 12.92
C VAL A 400 -3.57 -6.05 12.87
N ARG A 401 -2.50 -6.64 13.40
CA ARG A 401 -1.16 -6.06 13.35
C ARG A 401 -0.67 -5.88 11.92
N SER A 402 -0.85 -6.89 11.08
CA SER A 402 -0.40 -6.85 9.68
C SER A 402 -1.11 -5.76 8.90
N PHE A 403 -2.41 -5.55 9.15
CA PHE A 403 -3.16 -4.48 8.50
C PHE A 403 -2.75 -3.09 9.02
N ALA A 404 -2.55 -2.91 10.33
CA ALA A 404 -2.01 -1.66 10.86
C ALA A 404 -0.62 -1.32 10.28
N MET A 405 0.27 -2.31 10.13
CA MET A 405 1.58 -2.10 9.52
C MET A 405 1.46 -1.71 8.04
N GLY A 406 0.57 -2.37 7.30
CA GLY A 406 0.28 -2.01 5.91
C GLY A 406 -0.27 -0.60 5.76
N LEU A 407 -1.20 -0.17 6.63
CA LEU A 407 -1.72 1.19 6.65
C LEU A 407 -0.62 2.21 6.95
N ALA A 408 0.27 1.90 7.88
CA ALA A 408 1.39 2.77 8.22
C ALA A 408 2.36 2.96 7.04
N ALA A 409 2.65 1.87 6.31
CA ALA A 409 3.50 1.92 5.12
C ALA A 409 2.82 2.71 4.00
N ALA A 410 1.51 2.52 3.80
CA ALA A 410 0.72 3.28 2.85
C ALA A 410 0.77 4.79 3.15
N THR A 411 0.54 5.18 4.41
CA THR A 411 0.63 6.59 4.83
C THR A 411 2.02 7.17 4.62
N ALA A 412 3.08 6.43 4.95
CA ALA A 412 4.45 6.87 4.71
C ALA A 412 4.78 6.96 3.21
N SER A 413 4.21 6.07 2.38
CA SER A 413 4.41 6.07 0.93
C SER A 413 3.83 7.30 0.25
N CYS A 414 2.78 7.90 0.82
CA CYS A 414 2.19 9.14 0.29
C CYS A 414 3.18 10.32 0.27
N LEU A 415 4.26 10.27 1.06
CA LEU A 415 5.31 11.30 1.01
C LEU A 415 6.21 11.15 -0.22
N VAL A 416 6.30 9.97 -0.84
CA VAL A 416 7.15 9.71 -2.01
C VAL A 416 6.38 9.98 -3.29
N THR A 417 6.67 11.08 -3.98
CA THR A 417 5.93 11.43 -5.20
C THR A 417 6.54 10.91 -6.49
N ASP A 418 7.84 10.60 -6.47
CA ASP A 418 8.57 10.20 -7.68
C ASP A 418 8.33 8.74 -8.06
N PHE A 419 7.98 7.89 -7.08
CA PHE A 419 7.91 6.43 -7.21
C PHE A 419 6.79 5.85 -6.36
N THR A 420 6.13 4.80 -6.85
CA THR A 420 5.15 4.01 -6.10
C THR A 420 5.81 2.80 -5.41
N GLY A 421 5.26 2.33 -4.30
CA GLY A 421 5.80 1.18 -3.55
C GLY A 421 7.10 1.48 -2.77
N TYR A 422 7.42 2.75 -2.55
CA TYR A 422 8.55 3.20 -1.74
C TYR A 422 8.04 4.05 -0.57
N TYR A 423 8.72 3.96 0.57
CA TYR A 423 8.43 4.73 1.78
C TYR A 423 9.64 4.74 2.71
N ASP A 424 9.70 5.70 3.63
CA ASP A 424 10.69 5.68 4.72
C ASP A 424 10.20 4.78 5.86
N VAL A 425 11.04 3.81 6.24
CA VAL A 425 10.71 2.79 7.25
C VAL A 425 10.59 3.40 8.65
N LYS A 426 11.34 4.46 8.97
CA LYS A 426 11.24 5.16 10.26
C LYS A 426 9.92 5.91 10.34
N ILE A 427 9.52 6.60 9.28
CA ILE A 427 8.21 7.26 9.21
C ILE A 427 7.09 6.23 9.31
N MET A 428 7.19 5.11 8.58
CA MET A 428 6.25 3.99 8.70
C MET A 428 6.12 3.52 10.16
N HIS A 429 7.22 3.27 10.87
CA HIS A 429 7.15 2.84 12.27
C HIS A 429 6.58 3.90 13.22
N ALA A 430 6.86 5.18 12.96
CA ALA A 430 6.27 6.28 13.72
C ALA A 430 4.74 6.34 13.50
N VAL A 431 4.28 6.20 12.26
CA VAL A 431 2.85 6.09 11.95
C VAL A 431 2.23 4.88 12.62
N PHE A 432 2.85 3.70 12.51
CA PHE A 432 2.35 2.46 13.09
C PHE A 432 2.14 2.58 14.62
N SER A 433 3.09 3.20 15.32
CA SER A 433 3.03 3.39 16.77
C SER A 433 1.86 4.27 17.21
N ASP A 434 1.38 5.13 16.32
CA ASP A 434 0.33 6.11 16.58
C ASP A 434 -1.04 5.71 15.96
N ILE A 435 -1.13 4.59 15.25
CA ILE A 435 -2.41 4.04 14.78
C ILE A 435 -3.20 3.55 15.99
N ALA A 436 -4.38 4.12 16.20
CA ALA A 436 -5.32 3.64 17.21
C ALA A 436 -6.22 2.54 16.62
N VAL A 437 -6.28 1.40 17.29
CA VAL A 437 -7.13 0.27 16.92
C VAL A 437 -8.22 0.11 17.97
N GLU A 438 -9.48 0.14 17.54
CA GLU A 438 -10.65 -0.06 18.41
C GLU A 438 -11.38 -1.33 17.95
N SER A 439 -11.80 -2.17 18.90
CA SER A 439 -12.57 -3.39 18.65
C SER A 439 -14.05 -3.17 18.93
N HIS A 440 -14.89 -3.65 18.02
CA HIS A 440 -16.34 -3.50 18.07
C HIS A 440 -17.01 -4.85 18.04
N VAL A 441 -18.10 -5.01 18.79
CA VAL A 441 -18.95 -6.22 18.76
C VAL A 441 -20.14 -5.97 17.84
N LEU A 442 -20.49 -6.97 17.04
CA LEU A 442 -21.66 -7.01 16.17
C LEU A 442 -22.66 -8.00 16.77
N ASP A 443 -23.61 -7.45 17.52
CA ASP A 443 -24.76 -8.18 18.07
C ASP A 443 -25.71 -8.68 16.99
#